data_AF-A0A9Y2NAQ6-F1
#
_entry.id   AF-A0A9Y2NAQ6-F1
#
_cell.length_a   1.000
_cell.length_b   1.000
_cell.length_c   1.000
_cell.angle_alpha   90.00
_cell.angle_beta   90.00
_cell.angle_gamma   90.00
#
_symmetry.space_group_name_H-M   'P 1'
#
loop_
_entity.id
_entity.type
_entity.pdbx_description
1 polymer ?
#
loop_
_entity_poly.entity_id
_entity_poly.type
_entity_poly.pdbx_seq_one_letter_code
_entity_poly.pdbx_strand_id
1 'polypeptide(L)'
;MSELPVSTERLVVRRFTDGDVPAFTAYRSDPEVARYQGWDAPVPEKAARRLVTEFVAAEEGAPGWFQYAVALDGGLIGDVGICLDSNRMQAELGFTIARAHQGKGYAIEAVRCVLDRVFAAGVRRVSAECDARNTASARLLERLGFGREGHRRRHTWLKGEWTDDLLFGLLAEDWRGAAERPPDIFGCRPNLLVGDLGAGLGFYAGLLGFEIGWRWSDPRARFLTEDEPPEPGTALVRRGNAQIMLTQVAGVHTTRLHLDVHTAAQVDELFREWTERGADIAEPPFVRPWGMYEMRLHDPDGNVLRVSSPPAH
;
A
#
# COMPACT_ATOMS: atom_id res chain seq x y z
N MET A 1 0.95 7.92 -32.59
CA MET A 1 1.81 8.19 -31.42
C MET A 1 2.89 9.15 -31.84
N SER A 2 3.34 10.08 -31.00
CA SER A 2 4.54 10.87 -31.32
C SER A 2 5.76 9.95 -31.42
N GLU A 3 6.69 10.25 -32.31
CA GLU A 3 7.96 9.54 -32.39
C GLU A 3 8.85 9.91 -31.18
N LEU A 4 9.75 9.02 -30.74
CA LEU A 4 10.76 9.38 -29.76
C LEU A 4 11.79 10.33 -30.41
N PRO A 5 12.30 11.35 -29.70
CA PRO A 5 12.13 11.63 -28.27
C PRO A 5 10.84 12.39 -27.91
N VAL A 6 10.35 12.20 -26.69
CA VAL A 6 9.23 12.96 -26.12
C VAL A 6 9.74 13.86 -24.99
N SER A 7 9.44 15.16 -25.07
CA SER A 7 9.70 16.10 -23.98
C SER A 7 8.53 16.11 -23.00
N THR A 8 8.82 16.05 -21.72
CA THR A 8 7.87 16.31 -20.62
C THR A 8 8.13 17.72 -20.09
N GLU A 9 7.62 18.05 -18.89
CA GLU A 9 7.86 19.36 -18.27
C GLU A 9 9.35 19.63 -18.03
N ARG A 10 10.09 18.61 -17.57
CA ARG A 10 11.49 18.73 -17.16
C ARG A 10 12.41 17.69 -17.80
N LEU A 11 11.87 16.64 -18.39
CA LEU A 11 12.64 15.48 -18.86
C LEU A 11 12.50 15.30 -20.37
N VAL A 12 13.42 14.52 -20.91
CA VAL A 12 13.32 13.96 -22.25
C VAL A 12 13.33 12.44 -22.13
N VAL A 13 12.23 11.81 -22.54
CA VAL A 13 12.13 10.35 -22.68
C VAL A 13 12.53 9.98 -24.11
N ARG A 14 13.59 9.19 -24.26
CA ARG A 14 14.21 8.90 -25.56
C ARG A 14 14.72 7.47 -25.67
N ARG A 15 15.20 7.12 -26.87
CA ARG A 15 15.98 5.88 -27.08
C ARG A 15 17.32 5.98 -26.36
N PHE A 16 17.84 4.84 -25.91
CA PHE A 16 19.21 4.71 -25.46
C PHE A 16 20.20 4.98 -26.61
N THR A 17 21.39 5.42 -26.25
CA THR A 17 22.54 5.64 -27.14
C THR A 17 23.80 5.04 -26.52
N ASP A 18 24.83 4.76 -27.29
CA ASP A 18 26.10 4.26 -26.75
C ASP A 18 26.77 5.25 -25.78
N GLY A 19 26.47 6.55 -25.90
CA GLY A 19 26.94 7.59 -24.98
C GLY A 19 26.38 7.46 -23.57
N ASP A 20 25.32 6.67 -23.37
CA ASP A 20 24.68 6.47 -22.07
C ASP A 20 25.40 5.45 -21.18
N VAL A 21 26.31 4.64 -21.75
CA VAL A 21 27.01 3.57 -21.02
C VAL A 21 27.67 4.05 -19.72
N PRO A 22 28.41 5.17 -19.67
CA PRO A 22 29.04 5.61 -18.43
C PRO A 22 28.02 5.93 -17.33
N ALA A 23 26.96 6.69 -17.64
CA ALA A 23 25.92 7.06 -16.68
C ALA A 23 25.12 5.83 -16.21
N PHE A 24 24.75 4.96 -17.15
CA PHE A 24 24.06 3.70 -16.89
C PHE A 24 24.84 2.78 -15.95
N THR A 25 26.14 2.62 -16.23
CA THR A 25 27.05 1.82 -15.39
C THR A 25 27.14 2.43 -14.00
N ALA A 26 27.27 3.76 -13.90
CA ALA A 26 27.43 4.46 -12.63
C ALA A 26 26.23 4.24 -11.70
N TYR A 27 25.00 4.49 -12.15
CA TYR A 27 23.85 4.34 -11.25
C TYR A 27 23.47 2.88 -10.98
N ARG A 28 23.67 1.95 -11.93
CA ARG A 28 23.42 0.52 -11.65
C ARG A 28 24.45 -0.09 -10.71
N SER A 29 25.64 0.52 -10.62
CA SER A 29 26.70 0.12 -9.68
C SER A 29 26.56 0.76 -8.29
N ASP A 30 25.60 1.65 -8.06
CA ASP A 30 25.29 2.17 -6.72
C ASP A 30 24.53 1.09 -5.92
N PRO A 31 25.07 0.58 -4.80
CA PRO A 31 24.41 -0.45 -3.99
C PRO A 31 23.02 -0.05 -3.48
N GLU A 32 22.76 1.25 -3.26
CA GLU A 32 21.43 1.72 -2.84
C GLU A 32 20.42 1.65 -3.99
N VAL A 33 20.86 1.90 -5.23
CA VAL A 33 20.00 1.75 -6.41
C VAL A 33 19.76 0.26 -6.72
N ALA A 34 20.82 -0.54 -6.62
CA ALA A 34 20.74 -1.98 -6.87
C ALA A 34 20.01 -2.73 -5.76
N ARG A 35 19.80 -2.14 -4.58
CA ARG A 35 19.34 -2.81 -3.34
C ARG A 35 18.22 -3.83 -3.56
N TYR A 36 17.16 -3.44 -4.26
CA TYR A 36 15.96 -4.26 -4.55
C TYR A 36 15.91 -4.82 -5.97
N GLN A 37 17.03 -4.76 -6.68
CA GLN A 37 17.12 -5.16 -8.08
C GLN A 37 17.72 -6.56 -8.20
N GLY A 38 17.34 -7.28 -9.25
CA GLY A 38 17.84 -8.63 -9.55
C GLY A 38 19.31 -8.70 -9.95
N TRP A 39 20.00 -7.56 -10.09
CA TRP A 39 21.43 -7.50 -10.39
C TRP A 39 22.25 -7.09 -9.17
N ASP A 40 23.52 -7.51 -9.17
CA ASP A 40 24.49 -7.13 -8.16
C ASP A 40 25.21 -5.82 -8.51
N ALA A 41 25.61 -5.08 -7.47
CA ALA A 41 26.47 -3.93 -7.57
C ALA A 41 27.86 -4.28 -7.00
N PRO A 42 28.97 -3.82 -7.62
CA PRO A 42 29.02 -3.01 -8.84
C PRO A 42 28.76 -3.83 -10.11
N VAL A 43 28.20 -3.18 -11.14
CA VAL A 43 27.99 -3.80 -12.46
C VAL A 43 29.28 -3.64 -13.28
N PRO A 44 29.87 -4.73 -13.82
CA PRO A 44 31.03 -4.62 -14.70
C PRO A 44 30.71 -3.79 -15.94
N GLU A 45 31.60 -2.84 -16.32
CA GLU A 45 31.36 -1.96 -17.48
C GLU A 45 31.09 -2.75 -18.77
N LYS A 46 31.77 -3.88 -18.97
CA LYS A 46 31.52 -4.77 -20.13
C LYS A 46 30.09 -5.30 -20.17
N ALA A 47 29.52 -5.64 -19.01
CA ALA A 47 28.13 -6.11 -18.92
C ALA A 47 27.14 -4.95 -19.15
N ALA A 48 27.41 -3.78 -18.58
CA ALA A 48 26.61 -2.58 -18.80
C ALA A 48 26.60 -2.15 -20.28
N ARG A 49 27.76 -2.12 -20.93
CA ARG A 49 27.90 -1.82 -22.37
C ARG A 49 27.10 -2.78 -23.22
N ARG A 50 27.17 -4.08 -22.93
CA ARG A 50 26.38 -5.10 -23.63
C ARG A 50 24.88 -4.82 -23.54
N LEU A 51 24.37 -4.53 -22.34
CA LEU A 51 22.95 -4.22 -22.13
C LEU A 51 22.52 -2.95 -22.89
N VAL A 52 23.33 -1.89 -22.85
CA VAL A 52 23.02 -0.66 -23.60
C VAL A 52 22.99 -0.92 -25.11
N THR A 53 23.93 -1.72 -25.64
CA THR A 53 23.88 -2.13 -27.06
C THR A 53 22.59 -2.89 -27.40
N GLU A 54 22.13 -3.78 -26.51
CA GLU A 54 20.85 -4.48 -26.67
C GLU A 54 19.66 -3.49 -26.65
N PHE A 55 19.68 -2.49 -25.75
CA PHE A 55 18.63 -1.46 -25.69
C PHE A 55 18.61 -0.52 -26.90
N VAL A 56 19.78 -0.17 -27.44
CA VAL A 56 19.91 0.63 -28.67
C VAL A 56 19.28 -0.11 -29.86
N ALA A 57 19.52 -1.42 -29.95
CA ALA A 57 19.05 -2.28 -31.03
C ALA A 57 17.57 -2.70 -30.91
N ALA A 58 16.97 -2.63 -29.73
CA ALA A 58 15.60 -3.07 -29.49
C ALA A 58 14.55 -2.25 -30.27
N GLU A 59 13.49 -2.89 -30.75
CA GLU A 59 12.39 -2.22 -31.46
C GLU A 59 11.25 -1.86 -30.50
N GLU A 60 10.78 -0.60 -30.52
CA GLU A 60 9.66 -0.17 -29.68
C GLU A 60 8.38 -0.88 -30.17
N GLY A 61 7.68 -1.58 -29.26
CA GLY A 61 6.45 -2.30 -29.60
C GLY A 61 6.66 -3.76 -30.06
N ALA A 62 7.90 -4.23 -30.14
CA ALA A 62 8.17 -5.67 -30.24
C ALA A 62 7.90 -6.37 -28.88
N PRO A 63 7.42 -7.63 -28.86
CA PRO A 63 7.33 -8.39 -27.63
C PRO A 63 8.69 -8.53 -26.92
N GLY A 64 8.67 -8.46 -25.58
CA GLY A 64 9.86 -8.42 -24.74
C GLY A 64 10.19 -7.02 -24.23
N TRP A 65 11.37 -6.88 -23.62
CA TRP A 65 11.81 -5.65 -22.96
C TRP A 65 12.24 -4.58 -23.97
N PHE A 66 11.65 -3.40 -23.84
CA PHE A 66 12.11 -2.16 -24.45
C PHE A 66 12.44 -1.14 -23.38
N GLN A 67 13.64 -0.56 -23.42
CA GLN A 67 14.13 0.38 -22.41
C GLN A 67 14.11 1.82 -22.95
N TYR A 68 13.38 2.69 -22.25
CA TYR A 68 13.39 4.14 -22.47
C TYR A 68 14.47 4.77 -21.58
N ALA A 69 15.33 5.58 -22.19
CA ALA A 69 16.27 6.43 -21.47
C ALA A 69 15.55 7.69 -20.96
N VAL A 70 15.74 8.02 -19.69
CA VAL A 70 15.23 9.24 -19.06
C VAL A 70 16.38 10.24 -18.93
N ALA A 71 16.29 11.33 -19.67
CA ALA A 71 17.32 12.37 -19.68
C ALA A 71 16.84 13.67 -19.03
N LEU A 72 17.75 14.34 -18.33
CA LEU A 72 17.61 15.68 -17.77
C LEU A 72 18.82 16.49 -18.25
N ASP A 73 18.57 17.66 -18.84
CA ASP A 73 19.62 18.53 -19.42
C ASP A 73 20.59 17.78 -20.36
N GLY A 74 20.06 16.81 -21.12
CA GLY A 74 20.81 15.97 -22.06
C GLY A 74 21.52 14.75 -21.44
N GLY A 75 21.69 14.71 -20.12
CA GLY A 75 22.32 13.58 -19.41
C GLY A 75 21.34 12.50 -18.99
N LEU A 76 21.73 11.22 -19.10
CA LEU A 76 20.93 10.10 -18.59
C LEU A 76 20.86 10.13 -17.06
N ILE A 77 19.65 10.12 -16.52
CA ILE A 77 19.40 10.08 -15.06
C ILE A 77 18.69 8.80 -14.61
N GLY A 78 18.34 7.91 -15.54
CA GLY A 78 17.66 6.66 -15.26
C GLY A 78 16.94 6.10 -16.48
N ASP A 79 16.09 5.12 -16.24
CA ASP A 79 15.41 4.36 -17.28
C ASP A 79 14.03 3.87 -16.85
N VAL A 80 13.15 3.72 -17.84
CA VAL A 80 11.84 3.06 -17.70
C VAL A 80 11.80 1.92 -18.71
N GLY A 81 11.48 0.72 -18.26
CA GLY A 81 11.39 -0.49 -19.08
C GLY A 81 9.95 -0.93 -19.23
N ILE A 82 9.59 -1.37 -20.43
CA ILE A 82 8.31 -2.01 -20.72
C ILE A 82 8.59 -3.38 -21.32
N CYS A 83 8.15 -4.45 -20.65
CA CYS A 83 8.14 -5.79 -21.22
C CYS A 83 6.78 -6.05 -21.86
N LEU A 84 6.69 -5.97 -23.18
CA LEU A 84 5.43 -6.19 -23.87
C LEU A 84 5.18 -7.70 -24.05
N ASP A 85 3.97 -8.17 -23.69
CA ASP A 85 3.61 -9.56 -23.89
C ASP A 85 3.48 -9.91 -25.39
N SER A 86 3.62 -11.19 -25.71
CA SER A 86 3.38 -11.74 -27.05
C SER A 86 2.02 -11.33 -27.66
N ASN A 87 0.99 -11.17 -26.84
CA ASN A 87 -0.35 -10.76 -27.26
C ASN A 87 -0.47 -9.24 -27.50
N ARG A 88 0.54 -8.44 -27.14
CA ARG A 88 0.60 -6.97 -27.25
C ARG A 88 -0.52 -6.21 -26.50
N MET A 89 -1.28 -6.90 -25.67
CA MET A 89 -2.38 -6.34 -24.86
C MET A 89 -1.97 -6.14 -23.40
N GLN A 90 -0.87 -6.74 -22.96
CA GLN A 90 -0.37 -6.67 -21.59
C GLN A 90 1.10 -6.28 -21.60
N ALA A 91 1.53 -5.54 -20.58
CA ALA A 91 2.94 -5.24 -20.41
C ALA A 91 3.35 -5.20 -18.94
N GLU A 92 4.62 -5.45 -18.67
CA GLU A 92 5.24 -5.26 -17.36
C GLU A 92 6.05 -3.95 -17.36
N LEU A 93 5.95 -3.19 -16.26
CA LEU A 93 6.68 -1.94 -16.04
C LEU A 93 7.83 -2.17 -15.06
N GLY A 94 9.02 -1.71 -15.44
CA GLY A 94 10.15 -1.49 -14.54
C GLY A 94 10.67 -0.06 -14.64
N PHE A 95 11.28 0.47 -13.60
CA PHE A 95 11.95 1.77 -13.66
C PHE A 95 13.10 1.87 -12.66
N THR A 96 14.11 2.65 -13.00
CA THR A 96 15.25 2.94 -12.13
C THR A 96 15.66 4.40 -12.33
N ILE A 97 15.82 5.14 -11.24
CA ILE A 97 16.36 6.51 -11.26
C ILE A 97 17.64 6.54 -10.44
N ALA A 98 18.67 7.17 -10.97
CA ALA A 98 19.94 7.36 -10.28
C ALA A 98 19.73 8.09 -8.95
N ARG A 99 20.46 7.66 -7.91
CA ARG A 99 20.26 8.12 -6.52
C ARG A 99 20.21 9.64 -6.38
N ALA A 100 21.10 10.38 -7.05
CA ALA A 100 21.16 11.85 -7.01
C ALA A 100 19.89 12.56 -7.55
N HIS A 101 19.03 11.82 -8.26
CA HIS A 101 17.83 12.32 -8.91
C HIS A 101 16.53 11.79 -8.27
N GLN A 102 16.63 10.92 -7.25
CA GLN A 102 15.48 10.41 -6.52
C GLN A 102 14.86 11.50 -5.61
N GLY A 103 13.59 11.31 -5.23
CA GLY A 103 12.84 12.25 -4.38
C GLY A 103 12.39 13.56 -5.05
N LYS A 104 12.77 13.80 -6.32
CA LYS A 104 12.48 15.04 -7.07
C LYS A 104 11.28 14.93 -8.03
N GLY A 105 10.60 13.78 -8.02
CA GLY A 105 9.45 13.51 -8.88
C GLY A 105 9.78 13.11 -10.32
N TYR A 106 11.05 12.84 -10.66
CA TYR A 106 11.41 12.47 -12.04
C TYR A 106 10.91 11.08 -12.45
N ALA A 107 10.94 10.11 -11.53
CA ALA A 107 10.41 8.78 -11.82
C ALA A 107 8.92 8.83 -12.20
N ILE A 108 8.10 9.54 -11.42
CA ILE A 108 6.66 9.63 -11.69
C ILE A 108 6.42 10.35 -13.03
N GLU A 109 7.14 11.44 -13.31
CA GLU A 109 7.02 12.16 -14.58
C GLU A 109 7.39 11.29 -15.79
N ALA A 110 8.52 10.57 -15.73
CA ALA A 110 8.97 9.69 -16.80
C ALA A 110 8.01 8.51 -17.01
N VAL A 111 7.57 7.85 -15.93
CA VAL A 111 6.65 6.72 -16.02
C VAL A 111 5.29 7.15 -16.55
N ARG A 112 4.75 8.32 -16.15
CA ARG A 112 3.51 8.87 -16.74
C ARG A 112 3.62 8.99 -18.26
N CYS A 113 4.71 9.60 -18.74
CA CYS A 113 4.96 9.75 -20.17
C CYS A 113 5.00 8.39 -20.90
N VAL A 114 5.62 7.37 -20.29
CA VAL A 114 5.69 6.03 -20.89
C VAL A 114 4.32 5.33 -20.86
N LEU A 115 3.56 5.43 -19.76
CA LEU A 115 2.21 4.87 -19.66
C LEU A 115 1.27 5.48 -20.70
N ASP A 116 1.30 6.80 -20.89
CA ASP A 116 0.52 7.48 -21.93
C ASP A 116 0.79 6.88 -23.32
N ARG A 117 2.05 6.63 -23.64
CA ARG A 117 2.43 5.99 -24.91
C ARG A 117 1.93 4.56 -25.00
N VAL A 118 2.16 3.75 -23.98
CA VAL A 118 1.82 2.33 -23.94
C VAL A 118 0.30 2.12 -24.06
N PHE A 119 -0.50 2.90 -23.33
CA PHE A 119 -1.97 2.83 -23.43
C PHE A 119 -2.51 3.45 -24.73
N ALA A 120 -1.84 4.44 -25.32
CA ALA A 120 -2.17 4.94 -26.66
C ALA A 120 -1.83 3.92 -27.76
N ALA A 121 -0.83 3.05 -27.55
CA ALA A 121 -0.48 1.95 -28.45
C ALA A 121 -1.48 0.78 -28.42
N GLY A 122 -2.46 0.80 -27.51
CA GLY A 122 -3.52 -0.21 -27.42
C GLY A 122 -3.27 -1.30 -26.38
N VAL A 123 -2.21 -1.21 -25.57
CA VAL A 123 -2.04 -2.06 -24.38
C VAL A 123 -3.25 -1.84 -23.46
N ARG A 124 -3.82 -2.93 -22.96
CA ARG A 124 -5.02 -2.92 -22.12
C ARG A 124 -4.70 -2.85 -20.64
N ARG A 125 -3.51 -3.32 -20.27
CA ARG A 125 -3.11 -3.47 -18.89
C ARG A 125 -1.59 -3.41 -18.74
N VAL A 126 -1.13 -2.71 -17.71
CA VAL A 126 0.27 -2.70 -17.29
C VAL A 126 0.35 -3.27 -15.87
N SER A 127 1.24 -4.22 -15.64
CA SER A 127 1.57 -4.74 -14.32
C SER A 127 2.92 -4.20 -13.85
N ALA A 128 3.13 -4.17 -12.54
CA ALA A 128 4.45 -3.92 -11.97
C ALA A 128 4.62 -4.76 -10.70
N GLU A 129 5.86 -5.15 -10.41
CA GLU A 129 6.21 -5.89 -9.21
C GLU A 129 7.37 -5.19 -8.50
N CYS A 130 7.33 -5.15 -7.17
CA CYS A 130 8.43 -4.64 -6.39
C CYS A 130 8.54 -5.34 -5.03
N ASP A 131 9.77 -5.44 -4.52
CA ASP A 131 10.04 -5.87 -3.14
C ASP A 131 9.20 -5.00 -2.17
N ALA A 132 8.51 -5.65 -1.23
CA ALA A 132 7.60 -5.00 -0.28
C ALA A 132 8.29 -3.95 0.61
N ARG A 133 9.62 -4.02 0.75
CA ARG A 133 10.44 -3.05 1.49
C ARG A 133 10.76 -1.81 0.65
N ASN A 134 10.61 -1.88 -0.67
CA ASN A 134 10.79 -0.74 -1.58
C ASN A 134 9.55 0.17 -1.57
N THR A 135 9.30 0.80 -0.43
CA THR A 135 8.14 1.66 -0.20
C THR A 135 8.09 2.87 -1.14
N ALA A 136 9.24 3.31 -1.67
CA ALA A 136 9.30 4.38 -2.66
C ALA A 136 8.68 3.97 -4.00
N SER A 137 8.99 2.75 -4.48
CA SER A 137 8.40 2.20 -5.70
C SER A 137 6.91 1.95 -5.54
N ALA A 138 6.50 1.31 -4.44
CA ALA A 138 5.10 1.03 -4.13
C ALA A 138 4.25 2.31 -4.11
N ARG A 139 4.70 3.35 -3.39
CA ARG A 139 4.00 4.65 -3.35
C ARG A 139 3.94 5.34 -4.71
N LEU A 140 4.97 5.18 -5.55
CA LEU A 140 4.95 5.74 -6.90
C LEU A 140 3.90 5.06 -7.76
N LEU A 141 3.81 3.72 -7.72
CA LEU A 141 2.80 2.94 -8.43
C LEU A 141 1.39 3.33 -7.98
N GLU A 142 1.14 3.42 -6.67
CA GLU A 142 -0.14 3.88 -6.12
C GLU A 142 -0.50 5.30 -6.61
N ARG A 143 0.46 6.23 -6.62
CA ARG A 143 0.25 7.60 -7.12
C ARG A 143 0.02 7.69 -8.63
N LEU A 144 0.40 6.65 -9.38
CA LEU A 144 0.08 6.50 -10.79
C LEU A 144 -1.27 5.81 -11.02
N GLY A 145 -1.98 5.45 -9.96
CA GLY A 145 -3.28 4.79 -10.04
C GLY A 145 -3.21 3.27 -10.15
N PHE A 146 -2.03 2.64 -9.99
CA PHE A 146 -1.96 1.19 -9.92
C PHE A 146 -2.66 0.70 -8.65
N GLY A 147 -3.56 -0.27 -8.81
CA GLY A 147 -4.13 -1.01 -7.69
C GLY A 147 -3.17 -2.10 -7.22
N ARG A 148 -3.07 -2.29 -5.90
CA ARG A 148 -2.37 -3.45 -5.33
C ARG A 148 -3.24 -4.69 -5.44
N GLU A 149 -2.79 -5.67 -6.19
CA GLU A 149 -3.55 -6.89 -6.49
C GLU A 149 -3.10 -8.10 -5.68
N GLY A 150 -1.90 -8.04 -5.11
CA GLY A 150 -1.38 -9.15 -4.31
C GLY A 150 -0.15 -8.80 -3.50
N HIS A 151 0.13 -9.69 -2.55
CA HIS A 151 1.34 -9.70 -1.73
C HIS A 151 1.81 -11.15 -1.62
N ARG A 152 2.90 -11.48 -2.31
CA ARG A 152 3.49 -12.82 -2.26
C ARG A 152 4.56 -12.83 -1.16
N ARG A 153 4.33 -13.66 -0.13
CA ARG A 153 5.24 -13.77 1.01
C ARG A 153 6.38 -14.74 0.70
N ARG A 154 7.64 -14.34 0.96
CA ARG A 154 8.85 -15.16 0.73
C ARG A 154 8.87 -15.75 -0.69
N HIS A 155 8.66 -14.91 -1.69
CA HIS A 155 8.49 -15.33 -3.07
C HIS A 155 9.79 -15.32 -3.86
N THR A 156 10.55 -14.24 -3.76
CA THR A 156 11.80 -14.07 -4.50
C THR A 156 13.00 -14.35 -3.60
N TRP A 157 13.96 -15.15 -4.08
CA TRP A 157 15.26 -15.30 -3.44
C TRP A 157 16.22 -14.26 -4.00
N LEU A 158 16.49 -13.22 -3.21
CA LEU A 158 17.31 -12.10 -3.63
C LEU A 158 18.44 -11.90 -2.62
N LYS A 159 19.69 -11.87 -3.11
CA LYS A 159 20.88 -11.51 -2.31
C LYS A 159 21.02 -12.26 -0.97
N GLY A 160 20.69 -13.55 -0.99
CA GLY A 160 20.85 -14.44 0.16
C GLY A 160 19.69 -14.45 1.15
N GLU A 161 18.56 -13.82 0.82
CA GLU A 161 17.34 -13.84 1.64
C GLU A 161 16.08 -14.05 0.80
N TRP A 162 15.04 -14.60 1.44
CA TRP A 162 13.70 -14.64 0.86
C TRP A 162 12.99 -13.30 1.09
N THR A 163 12.49 -12.68 0.02
CA THR A 163 11.81 -11.39 0.04
C THR A 163 10.32 -11.54 -0.25
N ASP A 164 9.56 -10.54 0.19
CA ASP A 164 8.15 -10.42 -0.13
C ASP A 164 7.98 -9.51 -1.35
N ASP A 165 7.05 -9.84 -2.24
CA ASP A 165 6.78 -9.06 -3.44
C ASP A 165 5.34 -8.50 -3.43
N LEU A 166 5.22 -7.22 -3.77
CA LEU A 166 3.93 -6.55 -3.99
C LEU A 166 3.62 -6.54 -5.48
N LEU A 167 2.41 -6.98 -5.81
CA LEU A 167 1.91 -7.05 -7.18
C LEU A 167 0.95 -5.90 -7.44
N PHE A 168 1.18 -5.19 -8.54
CA PHE A 168 0.40 -4.04 -8.95
C PHE A 168 -0.14 -4.21 -10.36
N GLY A 169 -1.33 -3.65 -10.61
CA GLY A 169 -1.94 -3.59 -11.93
C GLY A 169 -2.62 -2.25 -12.19
N LEU A 170 -2.55 -1.80 -13.44
CA LEU A 170 -3.23 -0.63 -13.95
C LEU A 170 -3.91 -0.96 -15.27
N LEU A 171 -5.22 -0.74 -15.35
CA LEU A 171 -5.99 -0.91 -16.57
C LEU A 171 -5.98 0.37 -17.41
N ALA A 172 -6.07 0.22 -18.73
CA ALA A 172 -6.12 1.35 -19.64
C ALA A 172 -7.37 2.24 -19.40
N GLU A 173 -8.47 1.65 -18.94
CA GLU A 173 -9.69 2.37 -18.58
C GLU A 173 -9.53 3.20 -17.30
N ASP A 174 -8.87 2.64 -16.28
CA ASP A 174 -8.53 3.38 -15.05
C ASP A 174 -7.58 4.54 -15.35
N TRP A 175 -6.61 4.33 -16.24
CA TRP A 175 -5.68 5.39 -16.66
C TRP A 175 -6.39 6.55 -17.35
N ARG A 176 -7.32 6.25 -18.27
CA ARG A 176 -8.09 7.27 -19.00
C ARG A 176 -9.16 7.94 -18.14
N GLY A 177 -9.75 7.20 -17.20
CA GLY A 177 -10.83 7.63 -16.31
C GLY A 177 -10.36 8.17 -14.95
N ALA A 178 -9.05 8.30 -14.72
CA ALA A 178 -8.50 8.70 -13.41
C ALA A 178 -9.01 10.07 -12.90
N ALA A 179 -9.48 10.95 -13.78
CA ALA A 179 -10.08 12.23 -13.41
C ALA A 179 -11.55 12.13 -12.95
N GLU A 180 -12.22 11.00 -13.23
CA GLU A 180 -13.67 10.82 -13.01
C GLU A 180 -14.01 9.86 -11.86
N ARG A 181 -13.02 9.11 -11.33
CA ARG A 181 -13.27 8.20 -10.21
C ARG A 181 -13.38 8.99 -8.90
N PRO A 182 -14.48 8.83 -8.13
CA PRO A 182 -14.52 9.40 -6.79
C PRO A 182 -13.36 8.83 -5.96
N PRO A 183 -12.75 9.63 -5.07
CA PRO A 183 -11.61 9.17 -4.28
C PRO A 183 -11.99 7.94 -3.45
N ASP A 184 -11.11 6.94 -3.44
CA ASP A 184 -11.30 5.75 -2.61
C ASP A 184 -11.28 6.14 -1.12
N ILE A 185 -12.26 5.68 -0.35
CA ILE A 185 -12.26 5.82 1.11
C ILE A 185 -11.40 4.69 1.69
N PHE A 186 -10.16 5.00 2.06
CA PHE A 186 -9.18 4.00 2.54
C PHE A 186 -9.51 3.42 3.93
N GLY A 187 -10.40 4.08 4.69
CA GLY A 187 -10.74 3.65 6.04
C GLY A 187 -11.95 4.38 6.60
N CYS A 188 -12.62 3.70 7.52
CA CYS A 188 -13.71 4.23 8.33
C CYS A 188 -13.45 3.81 9.78
N ARG A 189 -13.62 4.73 10.72
CA ARG A 189 -13.46 4.46 12.16
C ARG A 189 -14.76 4.86 12.84
N PRO A 190 -15.54 3.91 13.38
CA PRO A 190 -16.71 4.27 14.16
C PRO A 190 -16.27 5.04 15.41
N ASN A 191 -17.06 6.04 15.79
CA ASN A 191 -16.87 6.80 17.02
C ASN A 191 -17.93 6.37 18.03
N LEU A 192 -17.50 5.74 19.11
CA LEU A 192 -18.35 5.39 20.24
C LEU A 192 -18.29 6.51 21.26
N LEU A 193 -19.49 6.95 21.68
CA LEU A 193 -19.63 7.97 22.71
C LEU A 193 -19.60 7.28 24.07
N VAL A 194 -18.75 7.77 24.96
CA VAL A 194 -18.56 7.25 26.31
C VAL A 194 -18.80 8.37 27.33
N GLY A 195 -19.34 8.06 28.50
CA GLY A 195 -19.57 9.04 29.56
C GLY A 195 -18.28 9.43 30.29
N ASP A 196 -17.34 8.49 30.38
CA ASP A 196 -16.01 8.67 30.97
C ASP A 196 -14.94 7.96 30.12
N LEU A 197 -13.99 8.73 29.57
CA LEU A 197 -12.94 8.18 28.69
C LEU A 197 -12.02 7.21 29.44
N GLY A 198 -11.78 7.44 30.73
CA GLY A 198 -10.94 6.57 31.55
C GLY A 198 -11.56 5.18 31.70
N ALA A 199 -12.84 5.12 32.05
CA ALA A 199 -13.62 3.89 32.12
C ALA A 199 -13.70 3.18 30.77
N GLY A 200 -13.95 3.95 29.69
CA GLY A 200 -13.93 3.43 28.32
C GLY A 200 -12.58 2.78 27.97
N LEU A 201 -11.47 3.48 28.21
CA LEU A 201 -10.12 2.92 27.97
C LEU A 201 -9.84 1.69 28.84
N GLY A 202 -10.29 1.69 30.10
CA GLY A 202 -10.20 0.51 30.98
C GLY A 202 -10.92 -0.70 30.41
N PHE A 203 -12.10 -0.51 29.82
CA PHE A 203 -12.87 -1.56 29.18
C PHE A 203 -12.25 -2.00 27.84
N TYR A 204 -12.08 -1.11 26.87
CA TYR A 204 -11.63 -1.48 25.53
C TYR A 204 -10.16 -1.95 25.53
N ALA A 205 -9.26 -1.19 26.16
CA ALA A 205 -7.84 -1.53 26.15
C ALA A 205 -7.47 -2.54 27.24
N GLY A 206 -7.95 -2.31 28.48
CA GLY A 206 -7.64 -3.20 29.60
C GLY A 206 -8.36 -4.54 29.52
N LEU A 207 -9.70 -4.53 29.45
CA LEU A 207 -10.50 -5.76 29.49
C LEU A 207 -10.49 -6.48 28.12
N LEU A 208 -10.91 -5.81 27.06
CA LEU A 208 -11.00 -6.40 25.72
C LEU A 208 -9.65 -6.48 24.98
N GLY A 209 -8.55 -6.03 25.56
CA GLY A 209 -7.21 -6.21 25.02
C GLY A 209 -6.92 -5.43 23.73
N PHE A 210 -7.58 -4.28 23.52
CA PHE A 210 -7.18 -3.35 22.46
C PHE A 210 -5.91 -2.57 22.88
N GLU A 211 -5.12 -2.17 21.91
CA GLU A 211 -4.01 -1.24 22.12
C GLU A 211 -4.50 0.20 21.98
N ILE A 212 -4.00 1.10 22.83
CA ILE A 212 -4.24 2.53 22.70
C ILE A 212 -3.33 3.06 21.59
N GLY A 213 -3.91 3.64 20.55
CA GLY A 213 -3.15 4.27 19.46
C GLY A 213 -2.73 5.70 19.77
N TRP A 214 -3.66 6.52 20.27
CA TRP A 214 -3.41 7.88 20.73
C TRP A 214 -4.55 8.36 21.63
N ARG A 215 -4.29 9.41 22.40
CA ARG A 215 -5.29 10.08 23.26
C ARG A 215 -5.18 11.59 23.08
N TRP A 216 -6.30 12.27 22.97
CA TRP A 216 -6.46 13.71 22.87
C TRP A 216 -7.22 14.22 24.09
N SER A 217 -6.70 15.25 24.75
CA SER A 217 -7.33 15.93 25.88
C SER A 217 -8.03 17.20 25.38
N ASP A 218 -9.34 17.30 25.65
CA ASP A 218 -10.09 18.54 25.42
C ASP A 218 -9.64 19.66 26.38
N PRO A 219 -9.45 19.42 27.70
CA PRO A 219 -8.96 20.45 28.62
C PRO A 219 -7.60 21.05 28.24
N ARG A 220 -6.67 20.23 27.74
CA ARG A 220 -5.31 20.68 27.40
C ARG A 220 -5.13 21.01 25.92
N ALA A 221 -6.14 20.69 25.09
CA ALA A 221 -6.10 20.84 23.64
C ALA A 221 -4.82 20.24 23.00
N ARG A 222 -4.43 19.04 23.45
CA ARG A 222 -3.27 18.33 22.91
C ARG A 222 -3.39 16.81 23.05
N PHE A 223 -2.56 16.10 22.30
CA PHE A 223 -2.32 14.69 22.55
C PHE A 223 -1.63 14.47 23.91
N LEU A 224 -2.03 13.40 24.59
CA LEU A 224 -1.44 12.93 25.84
C LEU A 224 -0.39 11.84 25.56
N THR A 225 0.72 11.85 26.30
CA THR A 225 1.69 10.75 26.30
C THR A 225 1.15 9.56 27.10
N GLU A 226 1.67 8.35 26.90
CA GLU A 226 1.14 7.11 27.52
C GLU A 226 1.06 7.16 29.06
N ASP A 227 2.03 7.79 29.71
CA ASP A 227 2.09 7.88 31.19
C ASP A 227 1.12 8.89 31.80
N GLU A 228 0.49 9.74 30.97
CA GLU A 228 -0.45 10.73 31.46
C GLU A 228 -1.81 10.09 31.81
N PRO A 229 -2.48 10.56 32.87
CA PRO A 229 -3.80 10.07 33.23
C PRO A 229 -4.81 10.38 32.11
N PRO A 230 -5.86 9.54 31.94
CA PRO A 230 -6.94 9.87 31.03
C PRO A 230 -7.63 11.17 31.48
N GLU A 231 -7.92 12.03 30.52
CA GLU A 231 -8.70 13.26 30.70
C GLU A 231 -9.87 13.22 29.71
N PRO A 232 -10.94 14.01 29.95
CA PRO A 232 -12.00 14.17 28.96
C PRO A 232 -11.45 14.54 27.57
N GLY A 233 -11.97 13.88 26.54
CA GLY A 233 -11.54 14.06 25.16
C GLY A 233 -11.79 12.82 24.31
N THR A 234 -10.85 12.51 23.41
CA THR A 234 -10.99 11.42 22.43
C THR A 234 -9.79 10.51 22.45
N ALA A 235 -9.99 9.21 22.28
CA ALA A 235 -8.92 8.24 22.07
C ALA A 235 -9.18 7.34 20.87
N LEU A 236 -8.12 6.81 20.27
CA LEU A 236 -8.19 5.72 19.32
C LEU A 236 -7.70 4.44 20.01
N VAL A 237 -8.49 3.38 19.91
CA VAL A 237 -8.10 2.02 20.30
C VAL A 237 -8.10 1.09 19.08
N ARG A 238 -7.22 0.10 19.07
CA ARG A 238 -7.09 -0.85 17.95
C ARG A 238 -6.80 -2.28 18.40
N ARG A 239 -7.37 -3.28 17.71
CA ARG A 239 -7.01 -4.70 17.87
C ARG A 239 -7.01 -5.35 16.49
N GLY A 240 -5.83 -5.76 16.01
CA GLY A 240 -5.66 -6.14 14.61
C GLY A 240 -6.01 -4.99 13.65
N ASN A 241 -6.94 -5.24 12.71
CA ASN A 241 -7.42 -4.23 11.76
C ASN A 241 -8.61 -3.40 12.29
N ALA A 242 -9.23 -3.80 13.41
CA ALA A 242 -10.31 -3.05 14.01
C ALA A 242 -9.77 -1.79 14.69
N GLN A 243 -10.32 -0.63 14.34
CA GLN A 243 -9.96 0.66 14.91
C GLN A 243 -11.24 1.39 15.33
N ILE A 244 -11.30 1.84 16.59
CA ILE A 244 -12.48 2.48 17.20
C ILE A 244 -12.03 3.79 17.82
N MET A 245 -12.78 4.86 17.58
CA MET A 245 -12.66 6.10 18.34
C MET A 245 -13.58 6.05 19.56
N LEU A 246 -13.09 6.48 20.71
CA LEU A 246 -13.86 6.69 21.93
C LEU A 246 -13.86 8.19 22.20
N THR A 247 -15.04 8.83 22.25
CA THR A 247 -15.15 10.27 22.54
C THR A 247 -16.01 10.48 23.76
N GLN A 248 -15.47 11.18 24.75
CA GLN A 248 -16.20 11.51 25.96
C GLN A 248 -17.24 12.59 25.69
N VAL A 249 -18.50 12.29 25.97
CA VAL A 249 -19.62 13.23 25.82
C VAL A 249 -20.56 13.06 27.02
N ALA A 250 -21.08 14.18 27.54
CA ALA A 250 -22.08 14.13 28.61
C ALA A 250 -23.39 13.47 28.12
N GLY A 251 -24.04 12.70 29.01
CA GLY A 251 -25.31 12.02 28.74
C GLY A 251 -25.19 10.52 28.49
N VAL A 252 -26.32 9.83 28.39
CA VAL A 252 -26.38 8.39 28.10
C VAL A 252 -26.48 8.21 26.59
N HIS A 253 -25.57 7.41 26.03
CA HIS A 253 -25.50 7.12 24.61
C HIS A 253 -25.50 5.61 24.41
N THR A 254 -26.29 5.11 23.46
CA THR A 254 -26.26 3.69 23.10
C THR A 254 -26.01 3.55 21.61
N THR A 255 -24.82 3.07 21.27
CA THR A 255 -24.38 2.78 19.91
C THR A 255 -24.23 1.28 19.73
N ARG A 256 -24.47 0.78 18.51
CA ARG A 256 -24.19 -0.61 18.16
C ARG A 256 -22.97 -0.67 17.26
N LEU A 257 -21.97 -1.46 17.65
CA LEU A 257 -20.77 -1.71 16.87
C LEU A 257 -20.75 -3.17 16.42
N HIS A 258 -20.38 -3.42 15.17
CA HIS A 258 -20.14 -4.76 14.67
C HIS A 258 -18.64 -4.99 14.53
N LEU A 259 -18.17 -6.11 15.07
CA LEU A 259 -16.80 -6.60 14.98
C LEU A 259 -16.84 -7.93 14.24
N ASP A 260 -16.28 -7.97 13.04
CA ASP A 260 -16.24 -9.19 12.24
C ASP A 260 -14.95 -9.97 12.49
N VAL A 261 -15.11 -11.26 12.73
CA VAL A 261 -14.03 -12.25 12.80
C VAL A 261 -14.22 -13.29 11.70
N HIS A 262 -13.17 -14.03 11.37
CA HIS A 262 -13.19 -14.92 10.21
C HIS A 262 -13.92 -16.23 10.47
N THR A 263 -13.91 -16.74 11.70
CA THR A 263 -14.45 -18.08 12.00
C THR A 263 -15.25 -18.13 13.29
N ALA A 264 -16.16 -19.10 13.38
CA ALA A 264 -16.93 -19.34 14.61
C ALA A 264 -16.03 -19.66 15.82
N ALA A 265 -14.92 -20.37 15.59
CA ALA A 265 -13.93 -20.67 16.64
C ALA A 265 -13.30 -19.41 17.24
N GLN A 266 -13.12 -18.34 16.44
CA GLN A 266 -12.64 -17.05 16.95
C GLN A 266 -13.70 -16.35 17.80
N VAL A 267 -14.98 -16.50 17.49
CA VAL A 267 -16.08 -16.01 18.35
C VAL A 267 -16.03 -16.73 19.70
N ASP A 268 -15.87 -18.07 19.71
CA ASP A 268 -15.79 -18.86 20.94
C ASP A 268 -14.52 -18.53 21.77
N GLU A 269 -13.40 -18.25 21.12
CA GLU A 269 -12.17 -17.82 21.78
C GLU A 269 -12.35 -16.46 22.46
N LEU A 270 -12.89 -15.47 21.76
CA LEU A 270 -13.18 -14.14 22.32
C LEU A 270 -14.23 -14.22 23.42
N PHE A 271 -15.26 -15.07 23.26
CA PHE A 271 -16.26 -15.29 24.29
C PHE A 271 -15.61 -15.81 25.58
N ARG A 272 -14.74 -16.82 25.51
CA ARG A 272 -14.01 -17.33 26.68
C ARG A 272 -13.11 -16.26 27.27
N GLU A 273 -12.26 -15.63 26.45
CA GLU A 273 -11.32 -14.59 26.89
C GLU A 273 -12.04 -13.47 27.64
N TRP A 274 -13.11 -12.91 27.09
CA TRP A 274 -13.79 -11.76 27.67
C TRP A 274 -14.67 -12.14 28.85
N THR A 275 -15.28 -13.33 28.85
CA THR A 275 -16.01 -13.84 30.02
C THR A 275 -15.07 -14.05 31.21
N GLU A 276 -13.90 -14.65 31.00
CA GLU A 276 -12.88 -14.85 32.04
C GLU A 276 -12.36 -13.52 32.61
N ARG A 277 -12.33 -12.48 31.78
CA ARG A 277 -11.94 -11.11 32.16
C ARG A 277 -13.09 -10.27 32.72
N GLY A 278 -14.30 -10.83 32.83
CA GLY A 278 -15.46 -10.19 33.46
C GLY A 278 -16.22 -9.20 32.57
N ALA A 279 -16.21 -9.37 31.24
CA ALA A 279 -17.08 -8.61 30.34
C ALA A 279 -18.57 -8.91 30.61
N ASP A 280 -19.44 -7.91 30.47
CA ASP A 280 -20.89 -8.10 30.50
C ASP A 280 -21.38 -8.72 29.18
N ILE A 281 -21.47 -10.05 29.14
CA ILE A 281 -21.99 -10.77 27.98
C ILE A 281 -23.52 -10.70 27.98
N ALA A 282 -24.05 -9.82 27.15
CA ALA A 282 -25.48 -9.66 26.91
C ALA A 282 -26.12 -10.89 26.25
N GLU A 283 -25.40 -11.55 25.34
CA GLU A 283 -25.90 -12.71 24.59
C GLU A 283 -24.73 -13.63 24.20
N PRO A 284 -24.69 -14.89 24.67
CA PRO A 284 -23.60 -15.81 24.35
C PRO A 284 -23.60 -16.20 22.86
N PRO A 285 -22.51 -16.80 22.34
CA PRO A 285 -22.42 -17.23 20.94
C PRO A 285 -23.53 -18.21 20.55
N PHE A 286 -24.25 -17.91 19.47
CA PHE A 286 -25.14 -18.87 18.81
C PHE A 286 -25.36 -18.53 17.33
N VAL A 287 -25.83 -19.53 16.56
CA VAL A 287 -26.16 -19.36 15.13
C VAL A 287 -27.47 -18.59 14.98
N ARG A 288 -27.41 -17.41 14.36
CA ARG A 288 -28.60 -16.59 14.06
C ARG A 288 -29.42 -17.19 12.91
N PRO A 289 -30.70 -16.80 12.75
CA PRO A 289 -31.54 -17.27 11.65
C PRO A 289 -30.97 -17.00 10.24
N TRP A 290 -30.09 -16.00 10.11
CA TRP A 290 -29.39 -15.66 8.86
C TRP A 290 -28.01 -16.34 8.73
N GLY A 291 -27.72 -17.36 9.55
CA GLY A 291 -26.55 -18.24 9.42
C GLY A 291 -25.26 -17.74 10.07
N MET A 292 -25.19 -16.49 10.52
CA MET A 292 -24.02 -15.95 11.21
C MET A 292 -23.92 -16.53 12.63
N TYR A 293 -22.70 -16.80 13.09
CA TYR A 293 -22.44 -17.17 14.47
C TYR A 293 -22.02 -15.91 15.25
N GLU A 294 -22.82 -15.51 16.23
CA GLU A 294 -22.68 -14.19 16.86
C GLU A 294 -22.84 -14.22 18.39
N MET A 295 -22.08 -13.36 19.07
CA MET A 295 -22.29 -12.99 20.47
C MET A 295 -22.49 -11.47 20.63
N ARG A 296 -23.03 -11.05 21.77
CA ARG A 296 -23.17 -9.63 22.13
C ARG A 296 -22.69 -9.37 23.55
N LEU A 297 -22.10 -8.21 23.74
CA LEU A 297 -21.66 -7.70 25.03
C LEU A 297 -21.93 -6.20 25.15
N HIS A 298 -22.04 -5.72 26.38
CA HIS A 298 -22.15 -4.29 26.67
C HIS A 298 -20.81 -3.71 27.12
N ASP A 299 -20.57 -2.46 26.75
CA ASP A 299 -19.56 -1.64 27.41
C ASP A 299 -20.17 -0.95 28.67
N PRO A 300 -19.35 -0.24 29.48
CA PRO A 300 -19.82 0.43 30.69
C PRO A 300 -20.90 1.50 30.47
N ASP A 301 -21.00 2.04 29.26
CA ASP A 301 -21.97 3.07 28.87
C ASP A 301 -23.24 2.48 28.24
N GLY A 302 -23.30 1.15 28.07
CA GLY A 302 -24.43 0.43 27.46
C GLY A 302 -24.38 0.38 25.92
N ASN A 303 -23.25 0.74 25.31
CA ASN A 303 -23.02 0.44 23.89
C ASN A 303 -22.98 -1.07 23.69
N VAL A 304 -23.56 -1.55 22.59
CA VAL A 304 -23.61 -2.98 22.26
C VAL A 304 -22.54 -3.30 21.24
N LEU A 305 -21.60 -4.16 21.61
CA LEU A 305 -20.68 -4.76 20.67
C LEU A 305 -21.26 -6.10 20.21
N ARG A 306 -21.32 -6.30 18.90
CA ARG A 306 -21.66 -7.59 18.29
C ARG A 306 -20.41 -8.15 17.66
N VAL A 307 -20.00 -9.34 18.10
CA VAL A 307 -18.92 -10.08 17.43
C VAL A 307 -19.55 -11.15 16.57
N SER A 308 -19.20 -11.17 15.28
CA SER A 308 -19.83 -12.04 14.29
C SER A 308 -18.81 -12.72 13.39
N SER A 309 -19.03 -14.00 13.09
CA SER A 309 -18.35 -14.70 11.99
C SER A 309 -19.33 -15.00 10.85
N PRO A 310 -18.86 -15.06 9.59
CA PRO A 310 -19.68 -15.53 8.48
C PRO A 310 -20.19 -16.97 8.73
N PRO A 311 -21.25 -17.40 8.03
CA PRO A 311 -21.71 -18.78 8.09
C PRO A 311 -20.58 -19.75 7.74
N ALA A 312 -20.53 -20.90 8.40
CA ALA A 312 -19.67 -21.99 7.95
C ALA A 312 -20.17 -22.46 6.57
N HIS A 313 -19.32 -22.34 5.55
CA HIS A 313 -19.56 -22.91 4.22
C HIS A 313 -19.40 -24.43 4.24
#